data_AF-A0A6N2X1A0-F1
#
_entry.id   AF-A0A6N2X1A0-F1
#
_cell.length_a   1.000
_cell.length_b   1.000
_cell.length_c   1.000
_cell.angle_alpha   90.00
_cell.angle_beta   90.00
_cell.angle_gamma   90.00
#
_symmetry.space_group_name_H-M   'P 1'
#
loop_
_entity.id
_entity.type
_entity.pdbx_description
1 polymer ?
#
loop_
_entity_poly.entity_id
_entity_poly.type
_entity_poly.pdbx_seq_one_letter_code
_entity_poly.pdbx_strand_id
1 'polypeptide(L)'
;MKKIVYWLFMLPLFALLNGCDDTDTIIFDDELPQFEIKANAILLEVIMPKGSAADDEYYIVGDFNGGAEAAVGNLEWQLEKATGSESKWGIYLLPSTFKDGKTLADGFYFVSASKGEERSVKNEAVVHQLDVKVGTRTNVWVDRWKAYFETEEEGHDGFVVYVADKSGWDNLYLYGWAGAGDVTPAWPGIAVKGTEVINGVTYKYFDMGKALDGYEGVNLIFNNNDGKQFDGPAVTLNRNFYFRITDKGYEEIDPEASYFIYVDDQSGWGDLALYISGAGDNNEDWPGLEPAGTKEINGVVYKYFETDVELMNQSLKLTFNNNKQEDDPGLVLSFVKNITFSRDFYFSITPDKCEEIDPATHGTSYSLYVEDNTGWGALALYSYGDVELGGGWPGIQVSETKEINGTTYKCFHLTPACTNKNVNLIFNNNNGGSQLKDYNLTIDRDYYLRISEAGCNEIKDCTVYVQDNSGWDALALYGWGEAELGGGWPGMQVTGTKEVNGVTYKYFDLSEHIGKNVNLIFNNNGGGQQIEDGGLYTALIGDIYFSITATSYEKLPKP
;
A
#
# COMPACT_ATOMS: atom_id res chain seq x y z
N MET A 1 -36.00 36.22 -41.01
CA MET A 1 -35.92 34.80 -41.42
C MET A 1 -34.91 34.11 -40.51
N LYS A 2 -35.27 32.92 -39.98
CA LYS A 2 -34.46 31.91 -39.24
C LYS A 2 -33.71 32.42 -37.97
N LYS A 3 -34.28 32.48 -36.76
CA LYS A 3 -34.54 31.41 -35.74
C LYS A 3 -33.48 30.28 -35.66
N ILE A 4 -32.59 30.41 -34.67
CA ILE A 4 -31.68 29.43 -34.03
C ILE A 4 -31.59 29.92 -32.56
N VAL A 5 -31.56 29.15 -31.48
CA VAL A 5 -31.95 27.78 -31.10
C VAL A 5 -31.62 27.73 -29.60
N TYR A 6 -32.56 27.24 -28.78
CA TYR A 6 -32.39 26.73 -27.41
C TYR A 6 -31.73 27.61 -26.33
N TRP A 7 -32.57 28.30 -25.56
CA TRP A 7 -32.26 28.86 -24.24
C TRP A 7 -33.27 28.38 -23.19
N LEU A 8 -33.58 27.08 -23.20
CA LEU A 8 -34.53 26.48 -22.25
C LEU A 8 -34.33 24.97 -22.10
N PHE A 9 -33.11 24.54 -21.72
CA PHE A 9 -32.83 23.19 -21.20
C PHE A 9 -31.58 23.14 -20.29
N MET A 10 -31.23 24.26 -19.64
CA MET A 10 -30.13 24.34 -18.65
C MET A 10 -30.70 24.78 -17.29
N LEU A 11 -31.68 24.03 -16.79
CA LEU A 11 -32.28 24.20 -15.45
C LEU A 11 -32.92 22.87 -14.99
N PRO A 12 -32.20 21.76 -15.13
CA PRO A 12 -32.08 20.82 -14.01
C PRO A 12 -30.64 20.27 -13.80
N LEU A 13 -29.60 20.99 -14.22
CA LEU A 13 -28.20 20.56 -14.04
C LEU A 13 -27.55 21.02 -12.72
N PHE A 14 -28.29 21.69 -11.84
CA PHE A 14 -27.83 22.09 -10.49
C PHE A 14 -28.46 21.27 -9.35
N ALA A 15 -29.15 20.17 -9.67
CA ALA A 15 -29.74 19.27 -8.66
C ALA A 15 -29.04 17.89 -8.58
N LEU A 16 -27.88 17.73 -9.23
CA LEU A 16 -27.08 16.49 -9.20
C LEU A 16 -25.63 16.71 -8.71
N LEU A 17 -25.33 17.87 -8.10
CA LEU A 17 -24.02 18.20 -7.53
C LEU A 17 -24.04 18.22 -6.00
N ASN A 18 -24.61 17.17 -5.39
CA ASN A 18 -24.38 16.82 -3.99
C ASN A 18 -24.38 15.29 -3.90
N GLY A 19 -23.18 14.70 -3.82
CA GLY A 19 -23.00 13.27 -3.66
C GLY A 19 -21.74 12.70 -4.30
N CYS A 20 -20.60 13.38 -4.18
CA CYS A 20 -19.29 12.74 -4.23
C CYS A 20 -18.54 13.30 -3.03
N ASP A 21 -18.52 12.53 -1.94
CA ASP A 21 -17.54 12.71 -0.87
C ASP A 21 -16.31 11.90 -1.29
N ASP A 22 -15.21 12.58 -1.58
CA ASP A 22 -13.89 12.00 -1.85
C ASP A 22 -13.20 11.56 -0.54
N THR A 23 -13.78 10.58 0.15
CA THR A 23 -13.10 9.84 1.22
C THR A 23 -13.53 8.38 1.20
N ASP A 24 -13.34 7.68 0.08
CA ASP A 24 -13.34 6.22 0.08
C ASP A 24 -12.04 5.76 0.75
N THR A 25 -12.11 5.71 2.09
CA THR A 25 -11.16 4.93 2.88
C THR A 25 -11.27 3.50 2.37
N ILE A 26 -10.15 2.83 2.08
CA ILE A 26 -10.15 1.40 1.75
C ILE A 26 -10.69 0.69 2.99
N ILE A 27 -11.96 0.29 2.93
CA ILE A 27 -12.61 -0.55 3.93
C ILE A 27 -12.77 -1.88 3.22
N PHE A 28 -12.06 -2.92 3.67
CA PHE A 28 -12.29 -4.29 3.19
C PHE A 28 -13.78 -4.63 3.40
N ASP A 29 -14.38 -5.49 2.58
CA ASP A 29 -15.81 -5.86 2.76
C ASP A 29 -16.10 -6.35 4.19
N ASP A 30 -15.14 -7.07 4.79
CA ASP A 30 -15.20 -7.53 6.18
C ASP A 30 -15.00 -6.42 7.22
N GLU A 31 -14.54 -5.24 6.85
CA GLU A 31 -14.41 -4.06 7.70
C GLU A 31 -15.61 -3.11 7.60
N LEU A 32 -16.51 -3.31 6.62
CA LEU A 32 -17.72 -2.50 6.46
C LEU A 32 -18.58 -2.59 7.72
N PRO A 33 -19.02 -1.46 8.29
CA PRO A 33 -19.93 -1.43 9.43
C PRO A 33 -21.14 -2.35 9.28
N GLN A 34 -21.36 -3.23 10.26
CA GLN A 34 -22.53 -4.13 10.26
C GLN A 34 -23.52 -3.84 11.39
N PHE A 35 -23.10 -3.10 12.42
CA PHE A 35 -23.92 -2.79 13.60
C PHE A 35 -24.05 -1.28 13.80
N GLU A 36 -25.22 -0.82 14.23
CA GLU A 36 -25.46 0.60 14.53
C GLU A 36 -24.72 1.06 15.80
N ILE A 37 -24.20 2.29 15.82
CA ILE A 37 -23.54 2.83 17.01
C ILE A 37 -24.58 3.22 18.07
N LYS A 38 -24.33 2.87 19.34
CA LYS A 38 -25.15 3.27 20.49
C LYS A 38 -24.37 4.25 21.37
N ALA A 39 -24.95 5.41 21.65
CA ALA A 39 -24.29 6.49 22.39
C ALA A 39 -23.84 6.09 23.81
N ASN A 40 -24.48 5.09 24.43
CA ASN A 40 -24.20 4.63 25.78
C ASN A 40 -23.39 3.32 25.86
N ALA A 41 -22.95 2.77 24.73
CA ALA A 41 -22.19 1.52 24.67
C ALA A 41 -20.92 1.67 23.84
N ILE A 42 -19.93 0.85 24.16
CA ILE A 42 -18.80 0.57 23.26
C ILE A 42 -19.26 -0.51 22.30
N LEU A 43 -19.11 -0.31 21.00
CA LEU A 43 -19.34 -1.34 19.99
C LEU A 43 -18.00 -1.93 19.54
N LEU A 44 -17.82 -3.22 19.76
CA LEU A 44 -16.75 -3.98 19.10
C LEU A 44 -17.36 -4.78 17.96
N GLU A 45 -16.83 -4.59 16.75
CA GLU A 45 -17.10 -5.45 15.61
C GLU A 45 -15.93 -6.41 15.45
N VAL A 46 -16.21 -7.70 15.59
CA VAL A 46 -15.21 -8.76 15.66
C VAL A 46 -15.20 -9.51 14.34
N ILE A 47 -14.05 -9.47 13.68
CA ILE A 47 -13.81 -10.15 12.41
C ILE A 47 -13.24 -11.52 12.75
N MET A 48 -14.01 -12.56 12.44
CA MET A 48 -13.75 -13.94 12.83
C MET A 48 -12.84 -14.64 11.81
N PRO A 49 -12.00 -15.61 12.24
CA PRO A 49 -11.14 -16.34 11.33
C PRO A 49 -11.96 -17.32 10.49
N LYS A 50 -11.42 -17.68 9.32
CA LYS A 50 -11.97 -18.75 8.48
C LYS A 50 -12.15 -20.03 9.29
N GLY A 51 -13.31 -20.67 9.13
CA GLY A 51 -13.71 -21.84 9.90
C GLY A 51 -14.54 -21.54 11.15
N SER A 52 -14.80 -20.27 11.50
CA SER A 52 -15.79 -19.94 12.54
C SER A 52 -17.19 -20.32 12.07
N ALA A 53 -17.96 -21.01 12.91
CA ALA A 53 -19.25 -21.56 12.54
C ALA A 53 -20.37 -20.58 12.91
N ALA A 54 -21.35 -20.42 12.02
CA ALA A 54 -22.45 -19.48 12.21
C ALA A 54 -23.33 -19.81 13.43
N ASP A 55 -23.35 -21.06 13.85
CA ASP A 55 -24.15 -21.63 14.94
C ASP A 55 -23.36 -21.83 16.25
N ASP A 56 -22.09 -21.43 16.28
CA ASP A 56 -21.27 -21.46 17.48
C ASP A 56 -21.48 -20.21 18.35
N GLU A 57 -21.08 -20.32 19.61
CA GLU A 57 -21.22 -19.23 20.58
C GLU A 57 -19.86 -18.61 20.86
N TYR A 58 -19.74 -17.30 20.64
CA TYR A 58 -18.51 -16.55 20.84
C TYR A 58 -18.66 -15.59 22.01
N TYR A 59 -17.64 -15.50 22.85
CA TYR A 59 -17.64 -14.71 24.08
C TYR A 59 -16.43 -13.79 24.15
N ILE A 60 -16.62 -12.58 24.68
CA ILE A 60 -15.51 -11.73 25.12
C ILE A 60 -15.17 -12.05 26.58
N VAL A 61 -13.89 -12.16 26.89
CA VAL A 61 -13.40 -12.55 28.21
C VAL A 61 -12.32 -11.59 28.69
N GLY A 62 -12.46 -11.09 29.91
CA GLY A 62 -11.43 -10.26 30.55
C GLY A 62 -11.71 -10.03 32.03
N ASP A 63 -10.79 -9.36 32.73
CA ASP A 63 -10.97 -9.06 34.15
C ASP A 63 -12.26 -8.25 34.42
N PHE A 64 -12.66 -7.40 33.47
CA PHE A 64 -13.86 -6.56 33.58
C PHE A 64 -15.17 -7.35 33.66
N ASN A 65 -15.20 -8.61 33.22
CA ASN A 65 -16.38 -9.47 33.36
C ASN A 65 -16.20 -10.64 34.33
N GLY A 66 -15.02 -10.76 34.95
CA GLY A 66 -14.67 -11.82 35.90
C GLY A 66 -14.01 -13.04 35.24
N GLY A 67 -13.46 -12.88 34.04
CA GLY A 67 -12.75 -13.94 33.33
C GLY A 67 -13.65 -15.03 32.75
N ALA A 68 -13.02 -16.07 32.19
CA ALA A 68 -13.71 -17.09 31.40
C ALA A 68 -14.82 -17.81 32.18
N GLU A 69 -14.59 -18.09 33.47
CA GLU A 69 -15.55 -18.77 34.34
C GLU A 69 -16.88 -18.01 34.50
N ALA A 70 -16.86 -16.68 34.37
CA ALA A 70 -18.04 -15.84 34.53
C ALA A 70 -18.65 -15.38 33.20
N ALA A 71 -17.84 -15.36 32.13
CA ALA A 71 -18.22 -14.82 30.82
C ALA A 71 -18.80 -15.88 29.88
N VAL A 72 -18.19 -17.07 29.81
CA VAL A 72 -18.61 -18.13 28.88
C VAL A 72 -19.94 -18.73 29.34
N GLY A 73 -20.92 -18.77 28.43
CA GLY A 73 -22.30 -19.19 28.73
C GLY A 73 -23.22 -18.07 29.24
N ASN A 74 -22.72 -16.83 29.32
CA ASN A 74 -23.53 -15.67 29.71
C ASN A 74 -23.81 -14.77 28.50
N LEU A 75 -25.10 -14.60 28.19
CA LEU A 75 -25.59 -13.80 27.05
C LEU A 75 -25.11 -12.34 27.09
N GLU A 76 -24.79 -11.78 28.27
CA GLU A 76 -24.26 -10.41 28.38
C GLU A 76 -22.89 -10.24 27.71
N TRP A 77 -22.10 -11.32 27.64
CA TRP A 77 -20.75 -11.33 27.08
C TRP A 77 -20.65 -12.08 25.76
N GLN A 78 -21.78 -12.56 25.24
CA GLN A 78 -21.86 -13.28 23.98
C GLN A 78 -21.94 -12.28 22.81
N LEU A 79 -21.19 -12.57 21.76
CA LEU A 79 -21.20 -11.82 20.52
C LEU A 79 -22.41 -12.21 19.64
N GLU A 80 -22.95 -11.25 18.91
CA GLU A 80 -24.07 -11.39 17.98
C GLU A 80 -23.56 -11.48 16.54
N LYS A 81 -24.03 -12.45 15.74
CA LYS A 81 -23.64 -12.57 14.32
C LYS A 81 -24.25 -11.42 13.50
N ALA A 82 -23.48 -10.79 12.62
CA ALA A 82 -23.99 -9.81 11.67
C ALA A 82 -24.92 -10.47 10.64
N THR A 83 -26.03 -9.81 10.29
CA THR A 83 -26.96 -10.35 9.27
C THR A 83 -26.45 -10.19 7.84
N GLY A 84 -25.55 -9.23 7.60
CA GLY A 84 -25.02 -8.90 6.27
C GLY A 84 -23.61 -9.42 6.00
N SER A 85 -23.03 -10.21 6.90
CA SER A 85 -21.65 -10.71 6.79
C SER A 85 -21.54 -12.15 7.30
N GLU A 86 -20.79 -12.98 6.59
CA GLU A 86 -20.49 -14.35 7.00
C GLU A 86 -19.31 -14.44 7.99
N SER A 87 -18.53 -13.36 8.13
CA SER A 87 -17.27 -13.28 8.86
C SER A 87 -17.34 -12.38 10.10
N LYS A 88 -18.40 -11.58 10.27
CA LYS A 88 -18.47 -10.55 11.32
C LYS A 88 -19.50 -10.81 12.40
N TRP A 89 -19.06 -10.58 13.64
CA TRP A 89 -19.87 -10.56 14.84
C TRP A 89 -19.73 -9.20 15.55
N GLY A 90 -20.63 -8.89 16.47
CA GLY A 90 -20.62 -7.63 17.21
C GLY A 90 -20.97 -7.82 18.66
N ILE A 91 -20.48 -6.93 19.53
CA ILE A 91 -20.90 -6.87 20.92
C ILE A 91 -21.01 -5.43 21.40
N TYR A 92 -22.10 -5.15 22.12
CA TYR A 92 -22.30 -3.87 22.80
C TYR A 92 -21.93 -4.00 24.28
N LEU A 93 -20.90 -3.27 24.68
CA LEU A 93 -20.40 -3.29 26.05
C LEU A 93 -20.82 -2.00 26.77
N LEU A 94 -21.45 -2.15 27.93
CA LEU A 94 -21.82 -1.04 28.79
C LEU A 94 -20.76 -0.92 29.89
N PRO A 95 -19.91 0.14 29.91
CA PRO A 95 -18.88 0.26 30.95
C PRO A 95 -19.42 0.24 32.38
N SER A 96 -20.71 0.57 32.58
CA SER A 96 -21.39 0.47 33.87
C SER A 96 -21.55 -0.96 34.38
N THR A 97 -21.41 -1.99 33.54
CA THR A 97 -21.49 -3.40 33.93
C THR A 97 -20.12 -4.02 34.20
N PHE A 98 -19.04 -3.27 33.95
CA PHE A 98 -17.69 -3.73 34.23
C PHE A 98 -17.42 -3.79 35.73
N LYS A 99 -16.71 -4.84 36.15
CA LYS A 99 -16.41 -5.14 37.54
C LYS A 99 -15.13 -4.47 37.99
N ASP A 100 -15.05 -4.16 39.29
CA ASP A 100 -13.83 -3.74 39.99
C ASP A 100 -13.04 -2.57 39.35
N GLY A 101 -13.76 -1.69 38.63
CA GLY A 101 -13.15 -0.54 37.93
C GLY A 101 -12.30 -0.93 36.73
N LYS A 102 -12.37 -2.19 36.29
CA LYS A 102 -11.65 -2.73 35.14
C LYS A 102 -12.29 -2.30 33.82
N THR A 103 -11.50 -2.30 32.77
CA THR A 103 -11.87 -1.84 31.44
C THR A 103 -11.25 -2.74 30.37
N LEU A 104 -11.52 -2.45 29.09
CA LEU A 104 -10.85 -3.12 27.97
C LEU A 104 -9.34 -2.84 27.90
N ALA A 105 -8.85 -1.78 28.56
CA ALA A 105 -7.42 -1.48 28.63
C ALA A 105 -6.66 -2.46 29.55
N ASP A 106 -7.36 -3.12 30.47
CA ASP A 106 -6.78 -4.13 31.37
C ASP A 106 -6.48 -5.47 30.68
N GLY A 107 -6.89 -5.65 29.42
CA GLY A 107 -6.68 -6.87 28.66
C GLY A 107 -7.93 -7.71 28.50
N PHE A 108 -8.15 -8.23 27.31
CA PHE A 108 -9.23 -9.15 27.01
C PHE A 108 -8.88 -10.09 25.85
N TYR A 109 -9.66 -11.14 25.70
CA TYR A 109 -9.55 -12.08 24.60
C TYR A 109 -10.91 -12.68 24.24
N PHE A 110 -10.98 -13.39 23.12
CA PHE A 110 -12.20 -14.07 22.66
C PHE A 110 -12.16 -15.58 22.89
N VAL A 111 -13.33 -16.17 23.12
CA VAL A 111 -13.49 -17.62 23.28
C VAL A 111 -14.64 -18.11 22.41
N SER A 112 -14.37 -19.13 21.60
CA SER A 112 -15.39 -19.97 20.99
C SER A 112 -15.80 -21.07 21.97
N ALA A 113 -17.10 -21.27 22.18
CA ALA A 113 -17.61 -22.35 23.03
C ALA A 113 -17.15 -23.73 22.55
N SER A 114 -17.15 -23.96 21.23
CA SER A 114 -16.77 -25.24 20.64
C SER A 114 -15.28 -25.37 20.32
N LYS A 115 -14.56 -24.26 20.09
CA LYS A 115 -13.17 -24.25 19.57
C LYS A 115 -12.15 -23.67 20.54
N GLY A 116 -12.58 -23.23 21.72
CA GLY A 116 -11.72 -22.72 22.77
C GLY A 116 -11.23 -21.29 22.54
N GLU A 117 -10.20 -20.92 23.29
CA GLU A 117 -9.64 -19.56 23.33
C GLU A 117 -9.07 -19.14 21.97
N GLU A 118 -9.09 -17.85 21.67
CA GLU A 118 -8.32 -17.32 20.55
C GLU A 118 -6.81 -17.50 20.76
N ARG A 119 -6.11 -17.62 19.65
CA ARG A 119 -4.67 -17.79 19.57
C ARG A 119 -4.12 -16.95 18.43
N SER A 120 -2.89 -16.50 18.56
CA SER A 120 -2.18 -15.86 17.46
C SER A 120 -1.91 -16.88 16.35
N VAL A 121 -1.50 -16.41 15.17
CA VAL A 121 -1.04 -17.29 14.08
C VAL A 121 0.10 -18.24 14.46
N LYS A 122 0.81 -17.98 15.57
CA LYS A 122 1.90 -18.82 16.12
C LYS A 122 1.50 -19.70 17.31
N ASN A 123 0.19 -19.85 17.57
CA ASN A 123 -0.35 -20.58 18.72
C ASN A 123 0.02 -19.97 20.09
N GLU A 124 0.16 -18.66 20.17
CA GLU A 124 0.40 -17.95 21.43
C GLU A 124 -0.91 -17.43 22.01
N ALA A 125 -0.99 -17.28 23.33
CA ALA A 125 -2.13 -16.61 23.96
C ALA A 125 -2.19 -15.14 23.50
N VAL A 126 -3.39 -14.68 23.11
CA VAL A 126 -3.63 -13.30 22.68
C VAL A 126 -4.21 -12.52 23.86
N VAL A 127 -3.80 -11.26 23.97
CA VAL A 127 -4.40 -10.28 24.89
C VAL A 127 -4.56 -8.98 24.11
N HIS A 128 -5.79 -8.60 23.83
CA HIS A 128 -6.15 -7.31 23.25
C HIS A 128 -6.20 -6.25 24.34
N GLN A 129 -5.72 -5.04 24.06
CA GLN A 129 -5.81 -3.89 24.96
C GLN A 129 -6.32 -2.67 24.19
N LEU A 130 -7.49 -2.15 24.59
CA LEU A 130 -8.14 -1.03 23.92
C LEU A 130 -8.55 0.06 24.90
N ASP A 131 -8.16 1.31 24.63
CA ASP A 131 -8.67 2.51 25.32
C ASP A 131 -9.77 3.16 24.46
N VAL A 132 -11.01 2.73 24.69
CA VAL A 132 -12.18 3.11 23.88
C VAL A 132 -13.32 3.65 24.75
N LYS A 133 -14.17 4.49 24.16
CA LYS A 133 -15.22 5.24 24.87
C LYS A 133 -16.60 4.82 24.38
N VAL A 134 -17.64 5.10 25.16
CA VAL A 134 -19.02 4.91 24.70
C VAL A 134 -19.30 5.74 23.45
N GLY A 135 -20.13 5.21 22.54
CA GLY A 135 -20.44 5.85 21.26
C GLY A 135 -19.37 5.66 20.19
N THR A 136 -18.39 4.78 20.38
CA THR A 136 -17.39 4.43 19.34
C THR A 136 -17.60 3.02 18.81
N ARG A 137 -17.18 2.80 17.56
CA ARG A 137 -17.00 1.49 16.93
C ARG A 137 -15.52 1.18 16.87
N THR A 138 -15.14 -0.08 17.10
CA THR A 138 -13.76 -0.55 16.92
C THR A 138 -13.79 -1.95 16.31
N ASN A 139 -13.04 -2.16 15.23
CA ASN A 139 -12.83 -3.49 14.66
C ASN A 139 -11.77 -4.24 15.49
N VAL A 140 -12.00 -5.53 15.74
CA VAL A 140 -11.05 -6.42 16.40
C VAL A 140 -10.95 -7.72 15.62
N TRP A 141 -9.73 -8.18 15.37
CA TRP A 141 -9.49 -9.40 14.59
C TRP A 141 -9.18 -10.56 15.53
N VAL A 142 -9.77 -11.71 15.21
CA VAL A 142 -9.42 -12.99 15.83
C VAL A 142 -8.64 -13.79 14.80
N ASP A 143 -7.38 -14.12 15.11
CA ASP A 143 -6.49 -14.80 14.16
C ASP A 143 -6.85 -16.28 13.97
N ARG A 144 -6.92 -17.05 15.08
CA ARG A 144 -7.18 -18.49 15.09
C ARG A 144 -7.87 -18.89 16.39
N TRP A 145 -8.62 -20.00 16.35
CA TRP A 145 -9.11 -20.65 17.56
C TRP A 145 -8.11 -21.70 18.07
N LYS A 146 -8.08 -21.95 19.37
CA LYS A 146 -7.25 -22.99 19.99
C LYS A 146 -7.40 -24.35 19.29
N ALA A 147 -8.61 -24.74 18.91
CA ALA A 147 -8.86 -25.97 18.18
C ALA A 147 -8.13 -26.06 16.83
N TYR A 148 -7.76 -24.95 16.18
CA TYR A 148 -6.94 -24.97 14.96
C TYR A 148 -5.54 -25.56 15.18
N PHE A 149 -5.02 -25.44 16.41
CA PHE A 149 -3.72 -26.01 16.79
C PHE A 149 -3.85 -27.33 17.54
N GLU A 150 -5.07 -27.66 17.98
CA GLU A 150 -5.40 -28.91 18.69
C GLU A 150 -6.12 -29.92 17.79
N THR A 151 -6.39 -29.57 16.54
CA THR A 151 -6.64 -30.56 15.49
C THR A 151 -5.38 -31.41 15.35
N GLU A 152 -5.30 -32.47 16.14
CA GLU A 152 -4.83 -33.73 15.57
C GLU A 152 -5.74 -33.96 14.36
N GLU A 153 -5.18 -33.80 13.16
CA GLU A 153 -5.82 -34.37 11.98
C GLU A 153 -6.06 -35.84 12.28
N GLU A 154 -7.33 -36.26 12.30
CA GLU A 154 -7.63 -37.67 12.19
C GLU A 154 -7.07 -38.13 10.83
N GLY A 155 -5.84 -38.65 10.80
CA GLY A 155 -5.38 -39.25 9.56
C GLY A 155 -3.92 -39.62 9.40
N HIS A 156 -2.93 -39.06 10.10
CA HIS A 156 -1.53 -39.44 9.85
C HIS A 156 -0.64 -39.44 11.10
N ASP A 157 0.24 -40.44 11.23
CA ASP A 157 1.26 -40.48 12.26
C ASP A 157 2.60 -40.14 11.61
N GLY A 158 3.14 -38.93 11.78
CA GLY A 158 4.41 -38.50 11.17
C GLY A 158 4.25 -37.52 10.00
N PHE A 159 5.36 -37.23 9.30
CA PHE A 159 5.37 -36.27 8.19
C PHE A 159 4.70 -36.79 6.91
N VAL A 160 4.13 -35.86 6.13
CA VAL A 160 3.35 -36.17 4.94
C VAL A 160 4.05 -35.67 3.67
N VAL A 161 3.96 -36.46 2.60
CA VAL A 161 4.33 -36.02 1.25
C VAL A 161 3.06 -35.75 0.45
N TYR A 162 2.78 -34.49 0.20
CA TYR A 162 1.70 -33.99 -0.64
C TYR A 162 2.14 -33.86 -2.09
N VAL A 163 1.27 -34.28 -3.01
CA VAL A 163 1.55 -34.34 -4.45
C VAL A 163 0.41 -33.77 -5.26
N ALA A 164 0.65 -32.64 -5.91
CA ALA A 164 -0.16 -32.12 -7.00
C ALA A 164 0.14 -32.93 -8.28
N ASP A 165 -0.67 -33.96 -8.53
CA ASP A 165 -0.41 -34.96 -9.57
C ASP A 165 -0.94 -34.52 -10.94
N LYS A 166 -0.01 -34.17 -11.84
CA LYS A 166 -0.27 -33.89 -13.26
C LYS A 166 0.38 -34.92 -14.18
N SER A 167 0.70 -36.11 -13.67
CA SER A 167 1.37 -37.18 -14.43
C SER A 167 0.47 -37.86 -15.48
N GLY A 168 -0.85 -37.76 -15.31
CA GLY A 168 -1.82 -38.48 -16.11
C GLY A 168 -1.84 -39.99 -15.85
N TRP A 169 -1.29 -40.46 -14.73
CA TRP A 169 -1.29 -41.87 -14.34
C TRP A 169 -2.58 -42.26 -13.60
N ASP A 170 -3.07 -43.47 -13.85
CA ASP A 170 -4.26 -44.00 -13.18
C ASP A 170 -4.02 -44.27 -11.68
N ASN A 171 -2.80 -44.68 -11.34
CA ASN A 171 -2.37 -44.93 -9.96
C ASN A 171 -1.03 -44.24 -9.68
N LEU A 172 -0.83 -43.84 -8.43
CA LEU A 172 0.41 -43.22 -7.96
C LEU A 172 0.87 -43.89 -6.66
N TYR A 173 2.15 -44.20 -6.59
CA TYR A 173 2.82 -44.81 -5.43
C TYR A 173 4.11 -44.04 -5.13
N LEU A 174 4.51 -44.06 -3.85
CA LEU A 174 5.75 -43.47 -3.35
C LEU A 174 6.63 -44.54 -2.71
N TYR A 175 7.79 -44.80 -3.30
CA TYR A 175 8.78 -45.71 -2.75
C TYR A 175 9.96 -44.90 -2.18
N GLY A 176 10.48 -45.32 -1.03
CA GLY A 176 11.59 -44.67 -0.34
C GLY A 176 12.65 -45.67 0.09
N TRP A 177 13.91 -45.34 -0.15
CA TRP A 177 15.07 -46.12 0.31
C TRP A 177 16.17 -45.23 0.87
N ALA A 178 16.94 -45.76 1.81
CA ALA A 178 18.08 -45.07 2.40
C ALA A 178 19.24 -46.04 2.68
N GLY A 179 20.46 -45.62 2.36
CA GLY A 179 21.63 -46.49 2.49
C GLY A 179 21.50 -47.76 1.64
N ALA A 180 21.52 -48.93 2.26
CA ALA A 180 21.47 -50.23 1.58
C ALA A 180 20.08 -50.90 1.63
N GLY A 181 19.04 -50.23 2.13
CA GLY A 181 17.73 -50.84 2.34
C GLY A 181 16.54 -49.90 2.15
N ASP A 182 15.37 -50.53 2.01
CA ASP A 182 14.08 -49.87 1.88
C ASP A 182 13.67 -49.21 3.21
N VAL A 183 13.11 -48.01 3.17
CA VAL A 183 12.51 -47.35 4.34
C VAL A 183 10.98 -47.32 4.26
N THR A 184 10.42 -47.45 3.06
CA THR A 184 8.99 -47.72 2.85
C THR A 184 8.75 -49.22 2.67
N PRO A 185 7.48 -49.70 2.60
CA PRO A 185 7.21 -51.06 2.13
C PRO A 185 7.91 -51.38 0.81
N ALA A 186 8.11 -52.68 0.56
CA ALA A 186 8.69 -53.16 -0.69
C ALA A 186 7.95 -52.59 -1.91
N TRP A 187 8.65 -52.51 -3.04
CA TRP A 187 8.11 -52.03 -4.31
C TRP A 187 6.66 -52.50 -4.55
N PRO A 188 5.71 -51.61 -4.90
CA PRO A 188 5.88 -50.22 -5.37
C PRO A 188 5.96 -49.14 -4.28
N GLY A 189 6.04 -49.52 -3.00
CA GLY A 189 6.02 -48.58 -1.88
C GLY A 189 4.62 -48.29 -1.34
N ILE A 190 4.42 -47.06 -0.86
CA ILE A 190 3.19 -46.58 -0.23
C ILE A 190 2.19 -46.16 -1.31
N ALA A 191 0.94 -46.58 -1.19
CA ALA A 191 -0.16 -46.08 -2.03
C ALA A 191 -0.68 -44.74 -1.51
N VAL A 192 -1.29 -43.93 -2.39
CA VAL A 192 -1.96 -42.68 -1.98
C VAL A 192 -2.97 -42.97 -0.87
N LYS A 193 -2.82 -42.27 0.25
CA LYS A 193 -3.68 -42.45 1.43
C LYS A 193 -5.01 -41.72 1.30
N GLY A 194 -4.98 -40.53 0.71
CA GLY A 194 -6.15 -39.72 0.43
C GLY A 194 -5.81 -38.49 -0.39
N THR A 195 -6.77 -37.56 -0.44
CA THR A 195 -6.60 -36.25 -1.05
C THR A 195 -6.95 -35.15 -0.07
N GLU A 196 -6.26 -34.02 -0.17
CA GLU A 196 -6.48 -32.82 0.63
C GLU A 196 -6.44 -31.58 -0.27
N VAL A 197 -7.25 -30.57 0.03
CA VAL A 197 -7.24 -29.30 -0.71
C VAL A 197 -6.58 -28.24 0.16
N ILE A 198 -5.43 -27.73 -0.29
CA ILE A 198 -4.65 -26.71 0.42
C ILE A 198 -4.49 -25.51 -0.51
N ASN A 199 -4.97 -24.34 -0.06
CA ASN A 199 -4.99 -23.09 -0.81
C ASN A 199 -5.55 -23.20 -2.25
N GLY A 200 -6.51 -24.11 -2.46
CA GLY A 200 -7.17 -24.33 -3.76
C GLY A 200 -6.53 -25.41 -4.65
N VAL A 201 -5.33 -25.91 -4.31
CA VAL A 201 -4.73 -27.07 -5.00
C VAL A 201 -5.21 -28.37 -4.35
N THR A 202 -5.65 -29.33 -5.16
CA THR A 202 -5.92 -30.69 -4.69
C THR A 202 -4.63 -31.52 -4.70
N TYR A 203 -4.18 -31.92 -3.53
CA TYR A 203 -3.04 -32.80 -3.32
C TYR A 203 -3.48 -34.24 -3.06
N LYS A 204 -2.81 -35.21 -3.68
CA LYS A 204 -2.76 -36.59 -3.19
C LYS A 204 -1.68 -36.67 -2.11
N TYR A 205 -1.90 -37.39 -1.03
CA TYR A 205 -0.90 -37.44 0.04
C TYR A 205 -0.46 -38.86 0.43
N PHE A 206 0.81 -38.96 0.83
CA PHE A 206 1.44 -40.15 1.39
C PHE A 206 1.85 -39.88 2.83
N ASP A 207 1.33 -40.67 3.74
CA ASP A 207 1.75 -40.66 5.13
C ASP A 207 3.02 -41.49 5.28
N MET A 208 4.10 -40.85 5.73
CA MET A 208 5.41 -41.50 5.84
C MET A 208 5.55 -42.32 7.13
N GLY A 209 4.67 -42.15 8.11
CA GLY A 209 4.75 -42.88 9.37
C GLY A 209 5.75 -42.27 10.36
N LYS A 210 5.38 -42.22 11.64
CA LYS A 210 6.14 -41.58 12.72
C LYS A 210 7.51 -42.23 12.95
N ALA A 211 7.64 -43.49 12.55
CA ALA A 211 8.89 -44.23 12.62
C ALA A 211 10.00 -43.62 11.74
N LEU A 212 9.65 -42.81 10.74
CA LEU A 212 10.58 -42.15 9.85
C LEU A 212 10.82 -40.67 10.19
N ASP A 213 10.27 -40.16 11.29
CA ASP A 213 10.51 -38.78 11.72
C ASP A 213 12.01 -38.54 12.01
N GLY A 214 12.55 -37.49 11.40
CA GLY A 214 13.97 -37.12 11.45
C GLY A 214 14.90 -38.01 10.61
N TYR A 215 14.37 -38.95 9.82
CA TYR A 215 15.20 -39.85 9.03
C TYR A 215 15.86 -39.10 7.87
N GLU A 216 17.20 -39.08 7.86
CA GLU A 216 18.01 -38.35 6.88
C GLU A 216 18.32 -39.21 5.64
N GLY A 217 18.38 -38.56 4.47
CA GLY A 217 18.86 -39.18 3.23
C GLY A 217 17.91 -40.20 2.61
N VAL A 218 16.59 -40.02 2.80
CA VAL A 218 15.56 -40.86 2.18
C VAL A 218 15.41 -40.46 0.71
N ASN A 219 15.79 -41.36 -0.20
CA ASN A 219 15.59 -41.18 -1.64
C ASN A 219 14.18 -41.60 -2.02
N LEU A 220 13.40 -40.70 -2.61
CA LEU A 220 12.03 -40.94 -3.02
C LEU A 220 11.96 -41.34 -4.51
N ILE A 221 10.99 -42.18 -4.87
CA ILE A 221 10.67 -42.55 -6.25
C ILE A 221 9.14 -42.52 -6.41
N PHE A 222 8.67 -41.74 -7.37
CA PHE A 222 7.25 -41.71 -7.76
C PHE A 222 7.03 -42.70 -8.91
N ASN A 223 6.01 -43.54 -8.79
CA ASN A 223 5.75 -44.59 -9.78
C ASN A 223 4.26 -44.91 -9.91
N ASN A 224 3.88 -45.53 -11.03
CA ASN A 224 2.51 -45.97 -11.29
C ASN A 224 2.28 -47.47 -11.09
N ASN A 225 3.31 -48.22 -10.64
CA ASN A 225 3.34 -49.68 -10.59
C ASN A 225 2.98 -50.39 -11.92
N ASP A 226 3.16 -49.71 -13.06
CA ASP A 226 2.89 -50.22 -14.41
C ASP A 226 4.01 -49.82 -15.38
N GLY A 227 5.25 -49.92 -14.89
CA GLY A 227 6.47 -49.69 -15.68
C GLY A 227 6.86 -48.22 -15.92
N LYS A 228 6.10 -47.25 -15.41
CA LYS A 228 6.48 -45.82 -15.41
C LYS A 228 6.89 -45.37 -14.02
N GLN A 229 8.02 -44.65 -13.95
CA GLN A 229 8.57 -44.08 -12.74
C GLN A 229 9.56 -42.97 -13.08
N PHE A 230 9.88 -42.14 -12.09
CA PHE A 230 11.04 -41.26 -12.13
C PHE A 230 11.61 -41.08 -10.71
N ASP A 231 12.90 -40.78 -10.62
CA ASP A 231 13.57 -40.53 -9.34
C ASP A 231 13.14 -39.18 -8.76
N GLY A 232 12.69 -39.22 -7.51
CA GLY A 232 12.33 -38.06 -6.69
C GLY A 232 13.51 -37.46 -5.94
N PRO A 233 13.27 -36.53 -4.99
CA PRO A 233 14.33 -35.94 -4.19
C PRO A 233 14.85 -36.90 -3.12
N ALA A 234 16.09 -36.66 -2.68
CA ALA A 234 16.59 -37.14 -1.40
C ALA A 234 16.20 -36.14 -0.31
N VAL A 235 15.45 -36.59 0.70
CA VAL A 235 14.89 -35.73 1.75
C VAL A 235 15.37 -36.13 3.14
N THR A 236 15.27 -35.18 4.08
CA THR A 236 15.23 -35.48 5.52
C THR A 236 13.79 -35.34 5.96
N LEU A 237 13.20 -36.39 6.50
CA LEU A 237 11.79 -36.40 6.91
C LEU A 237 11.60 -35.61 8.22
N ASN A 238 11.67 -34.28 8.14
CA ASN A 238 11.55 -33.36 9.28
C ASN A 238 10.49 -32.27 9.09
N ARG A 239 9.74 -32.35 7.99
CA ARG A 239 8.63 -31.47 7.63
C ARG A 239 7.73 -32.18 6.62
N ASN A 240 6.53 -31.63 6.41
CA ASN A 240 5.72 -32.01 5.27
C ASN A 240 6.39 -31.52 3.98
N PHE A 241 6.27 -32.31 2.91
CA PHE A 241 6.79 -31.98 1.59
C PHE A 241 5.65 -31.79 0.61
N TYR A 242 5.79 -30.83 -0.28
CA TYR A 242 4.79 -30.53 -1.29
C TYR A 242 5.47 -30.56 -2.65
N PHE A 243 5.01 -31.48 -3.49
CA PHE A 243 5.56 -31.65 -4.83
C PHE A 243 4.47 -31.47 -5.87
N ARG A 244 4.85 -30.87 -7.00
CA ARG A 244 4.13 -31.01 -8.26
C ARG A 244 4.84 -32.02 -9.12
N ILE A 245 4.10 -32.99 -9.68
CA ILE A 245 4.69 -34.03 -10.55
C ILE A 245 4.07 -34.05 -11.94
N THR A 246 4.87 -34.49 -12.91
CA THR A 246 4.46 -34.83 -14.29
C THR A 246 4.88 -36.27 -14.60
N ASP A 247 4.65 -36.75 -15.82
CA ASP A 247 5.14 -38.06 -16.26
C ASP A 247 6.68 -38.15 -16.36
N LYS A 248 7.39 -37.03 -16.19
CA LYS A 248 8.84 -36.91 -16.40
C LYS A 248 9.64 -36.52 -15.17
N GLY A 249 9.01 -36.02 -14.10
CA GLY A 249 9.74 -35.47 -12.96
C GLY A 249 8.88 -34.73 -11.96
N TYR A 250 9.54 -34.12 -10.97
CA TYR A 250 8.94 -33.37 -9.87
C TYR A 250 9.53 -31.97 -9.72
N GLU A 251 8.79 -31.12 -9.01
CA GLU A 251 9.19 -29.81 -8.50
C GLU A 251 8.69 -29.68 -7.06
N GLU A 252 9.55 -29.25 -6.12
CA GLU A 252 9.10 -28.89 -4.77
C GLU A 252 8.46 -27.51 -4.81
N ILE A 253 7.27 -27.39 -4.22
CA ILE A 253 6.48 -26.16 -4.21
C ILE A 253 6.19 -25.71 -2.78
N ASP A 254 5.99 -24.41 -2.60
CA ASP A 254 5.50 -23.84 -1.35
C ASP A 254 3.97 -23.78 -1.43
N PRO A 255 3.24 -24.57 -0.62
CA PRO A 255 1.77 -24.56 -0.66
C PRO A 255 1.16 -23.25 -0.15
N GLU A 256 1.94 -22.40 0.52
CA GLU A 256 1.49 -21.12 1.09
C GLU A 256 1.92 -19.90 0.25
N ALA A 257 2.69 -20.09 -0.84
CA ALA A 257 3.05 -18.98 -1.70
C ALA A 257 1.79 -18.45 -2.43
N SER A 258 1.57 -17.14 -2.38
CA SER A 258 0.60 -16.42 -3.21
C SER A 258 1.32 -15.27 -3.91
N TYR A 259 1.35 -15.28 -5.24
CA TYR A 259 1.93 -14.21 -6.06
C TYR A 259 0.82 -13.46 -6.75
N PHE A 260 1.05 -12.17 -7.00
CA PHE A 260 0.09 -11.31 -7.68
C PHE A 260 0.72 -10.66 -8.91
N ILE A 261 -0.15 -10.23 -9.83
CA ILE A 261 0.24 -9.37 -10.95
C ILE A 261 -0.29 -7.97 -10.67
N TYR A 262 0.61 -7.02 -10.49
CA TYR A 262 0.31 -5.60 -10.24
C TYR A 262 0.47 -4.79 -11.52
N VAL A 263 -0.45 -3.86 -11.76
CA VAL A 263 -0.49 -3.02 -12.94
C VAL A 263 -0.69 -1.56 -12.53
N ASP A 264 0.32 -0.75 -12.83
CA ASP A 264 0.21 0.70 -12.91
C ASP A 264 -0.49 1.04 -14.24
N ASP A 265 -1.80 1.23 -14.16
CA ASP A 265 -2.67 1.40 -15.32
C ASP A 265 -2.79 2.88 -15.71
N GLN A 266 -1.94 3.29 -16.65
CA GLN A 266 -1.96 4.61 -17.29
C GLN A 266 -2.46 4.53 -18.74
N SER A 267 -3.15 3.44 -19.08
CA SER A 267 -3.56 3.13 -20.46
C SER A 267 -4.62 4.09 -21.00
N GLY A 268 -5.37 4.74 -20.10
CA GLY A 268 -6.57 5.51 -20.43
C GLY A 268 -7.77 4.63 -20.79
N TRP A 269 -7.71 3.32 -20.53
CA TRP A 269 -8.83 2.40 -20.72
C TRP A 269 -9.89 2.63 -19.63
N GLY A 270 -11.17 2.44 -19.98
CA GLY A 270 -12.27 2.53 -19.01
C GLY A 270 -12.21 1.39 -18.00
N ASP A 271 -11.94 0.18 -18.50
CA ASP A 271 -11.80 -1.05 -17.72
C ASP A 271 -10.50 -1.76 -18.11
N LEU A 272 -9.94 -2.54 -17.19
CA LEU A 272 -8.73 -3.35 -17.39
C LEU A 272 -9.09 -4.80 -17.07
N ALA A 273 -8.64 -5.73 -17.91
CA ALA A 273 -8.73 -7.17 -17.67
C ALA A 273 -7.42 -7.88 -18.05
N LEU A 274 -7.20 -9.06 -17.48
CA LEU A 274 -6.03 -9.89 -17.71
C LEU A 274 -6.44 -11.27 -18.21
N TYR A 275 -6.13 -11.55 -19.47
CA TYR A 275 -6.21 -12.89 -20.04
C TYR A 275 -4.88 -13.62 -19.90
N ILE A 276 -4.91 -14.80 -19.29
CA ILE A 276 -3.75 -15.66 -19.07
C ILE A 276 -3.89 -16.88 -19.98
N SER A 277 -2.81 -17.26 -20.67
CA SER A 277 -2.74 -18.48 -21.47
C SER A 277 -1.38 -19.15 -21.30
N GLY A 278 -1.28 -20.48 -21.41
CA GLY A 278 0.01 -21.18 -21.33
C GLY A 278 -0.05 -22.53 -20.63
N ALA A 279 1.07 -22.97 -20.04
CA ALA A 279 1.12 -24.23 -19.30
C ALA A 279 0.38 -24.07 -17.96
N GLY A 280 -0.54 -25.01 -17.65
CA GLY A 280 -1.38 -24.93 -16.45
C GLY A 280 -2.73 -24.25 -16.64
N ASP A 281 -3.15 -24.00 -17.89
CA ASP A 281 -4.40 -23.35 -18.30
C ASP A 281 -5.60 -23.68 -17.38
N ASN A 282 -5.98 -22.72 -16.55
CA ASN A 282 -7.28 -22.64 -15.88
C ASN A 282 -8.31 -21.89 -16.74
N ASN A 283 -7.89 -21.38 -17.91
CA ASN A 283 -8.66 -20.80 -19.00
C ASN A 283 -9.99 -20.17 -18.53
N GLU A 284 -9.90 -19.04 -17.85
CA GLU A 284 -11.05 -18.16 -17.76
C GLU A 284 -11.45 -17.73 -19.16
N ASP A 285 -12.76 -17.77 -19.44
CA ASP A 285 -13.29 -17.30 -20.71
C ASP A 285 -12.86 -15.84 -20.94
N TRP A 286 -12.60 -15.51 -22.20
CA TRP A 286 -12.34 -14.13 -22.60
C TRP A 286 -13.44 -13.19 -22.04
N PRO A 287 -13.10 -12.03 -21.43
CA PRO A 287 -11.83 -11.27 -21.48
C PRO A 287 -10.78 -11.63 -20.41
N GLY A 288 -11.03 -12.65 -19.59
CA GLY A 288 -10.17 -13.06 -18.48
C GLY A 288 -10.50 -12.33 -17.17
N LEU A 289 -9.53 -12.32 -16.27
CA LEU A 289 -9.67 -11.83 -14.90
C LEU A 289 -9.89 -10.32 -14.85
N GLU A 290 -10.80 -9.87 -13.98
CA GLU A 290 -10.88 -8.48 -13.55
C GLU A 290 -9.90 -8.22 -12.38
N PRO A 291 -9.43 -6.97 -12.17
CA PRO A 291 -8.63 -6.64 -11.01
C PRO A 291 -9.38 -6.97 -9.72
N ALA A 292 -8.73 -7.70 -8.82
CA ALA A 292 -9.29 -8.04 -7.52
C ALA A 292 -9.29 -6.86 -6.54
N GLY A 293 -8.44 -5.86 -6.79
CA GLY A 293 -8.40 -4.63 -6.02
C GLY A 293 -7.23 -3.74 -6.40
N THR A 294 -6.89 -2.82 -5.50
CA THR A 294 -5.76 -1.91 -5.67
C THR A 294 -4.79 -1.96 -4.49
N LYS A 295 -3.55 -1.54 -4.72
CA LYS A 295 -2.50 -1.44 -3.72
C LYS A 295 -1.62 -0.23 -4.02
N GLU A 296 -1.43 0.65 -3.05
CA GLU A 296 -0.50 1.78 -3.19
C GLU A 296 0.92 1.37 -2.82
N ILE A 297 1.88 1.64 -3.70
CA ILE A 297 3.31 1.45 -3.48
C ILE A 297 4.04 2.65 -4.05
N ASN A 298 4.86 3.32 -3.23
CA ASN A 298 5.69 4.46 -3.65
C ASN A 298 4.91 5.57 -4.37
N GLY A 299 3.68 5.85 -3.91
CA GLY A 299 2.80 6.87 -4.49
C GLY A 299 2.09 6.46 -5.78
N VAL A 300 2.22 5.21 -6.21
CA VAL A 300 1.51 4.64 -7.37
C VAL A 300 0.44 3.68 -6.88
N VAL A 301 -0.78 3.85 -7.35
CA VAL A 301 -1.90 2.94 -7.08
C VAL A 301 -1.92 1.87 -8.16
N TYR A 302 -1.47 0.67 -7.82
CA TYR A 302 -1.50 -0.49 -8.70
C TYR A 302 -2.85 -1.19 -8.61
N LYS A 303 -3.42 -1.58 -9.75
CA LYS A 303 -4.47 -2.61 -9.82
C LYS A 303 -3.80 -3.99 -9.71
N TYR A 304 -4.34 -4.93 -8.94
CA TYR A 304 -3.76 -6.26 -8.84
C TYR A 304 -4.72 -7.37 -9.26
N PHE A 305 -4.16 -8.43 -9.82
CA PHE A 305 -4.86 -9.65 -10.17
C PHE A 305 -4.39 -10.78 -9.26
N GLU A 306 -5.35 -11.43 -8.61
CA GLU A 306 -5.11 -12.73 -7.97
C GLU A 306 -5.20 -13.81 -9.04
N THR A 307 -4.35 -14.82 -8.93
CA THR A 307 -4.35 -15.95 -9.85
C THR A 307 -4.35 -17.25 -9.07
N ASP A 308 -4.81 -18.32 -9.72
CA ASP A 308 -4.78 -19.63 -9.08
C ASP A 308 -3.35 -20.07 -8.76
N VAL A 309 -3.16 -20.58 -7.55
CA VAL A 309 -1.89 -21.16 -7.09
C VAL A 309 -1.35 -22.27 -8.00
N GLU A 310 -2.22 -22.95 -8.76
CA GLU A 310 -1.80 -23.93 -9.78
C GLU A 310 -0.94 -23.31 -10.90
N LEU A 311 -1.10 -22.02 -11.17
CA LEU A 311 -0.33 -21.27 -12.16
C LEU A 311 1.08 -20.90 -11.67
N MET A 312 1.39 -21.09 -10.39
CA MET A 312 2.70 -20.73 -9.86
C MET A 312 3.83 -21.54 -10.47
N ASN A 313 4.93 -20.85 -10.71
CA ASN A 313 6.12 -21.30 -11.44
C ASN A 313 5.83 -21.80 -12.86
N GLN A 314 4.61 -21.63 -13.38
CA GLN A 314 4.29 -21.96 -14.75
C GLN A 314 4.78 -20.88 -15.71
N SER A 315 4.97 -21.30 -16.97
CA SER A 315 5.21 -20.37 -18.07
C SER A 315 3.87 -19.82 -18.57
N LEU A 316 3.61 -18.55 -18.26
CA LEU A 316 2.36 -17.87 -18.57
C LEU A 316 2.59 -16.79 -19.63
N LYS A 317 1.66 -16.67 -20.58
CA LYS A 317 1.54 -15.52 -21.47
C LYS A 317 0.43 -14.62 -20.97
N LEU A 318 0.78 -13.38 -20.64
CA LEU A 318 -0.14 -12.38 -20.12
C LEU A 318 -0.60 -11.44 -21.24
N THR A 319 -1.92 -11.28 -21.37
CA THR A 319 -2.55 -10.36 -22.30
C THR A 319 -3.47 -9.42 -21.53
N PHE A 320 -3.04 -8.17 -21.36
CA PHE A 320 -3.87 -7.13 -20.78
C PHE A 320 -4.81 -6.58 -21.86
N ASN A 321 -6.07 -6.37 -21.51
CA ASN A 321 -7.08 -5.86 -22.44
C ASN A 321 -8.05 -4.90 -21.75
N ASN A 322 -8.81 -4.15 -22.54
CA ASN A 322 -9.76 -3.15 -22.05
C ASN A 322 -11.16 -3.71 -21.70
N ASN A 323 -11.22 -4.95 -21.21
CA ASN A 323 -12.41 -5.70 -20.79
C ASN A 323 -13.54 -5.78 -21.85
N LYS A 324 -13.17 -5.79 -23.14
CA LYS A 324 -14.13 -5.89 -24.25
C LYS A 324 -14.21 -7.30 -24.79
N GLN A 325 -15.35 -7.66 -25.40
CA GLN A 325 -15.50 -8.95 -26.06
C GLN A 325 -14.60 -9.06 -27.30
N GLU A 326 -14.24 -10.28 -27.73
CA GLU A 326 -13.25 -10.49 -28.80
C GLU A 326 -13.64 -9.82 -30.12
N ASP A 327 -14.93 -9.69 -30.39
CA ASP A 327 -15.49 -9.12 -31.62
C ASP A 327 -15.85 -7.63 -31.51
N ASP A 328 -15.59 -6.99 -30.36
CA ASP A 328 -15.91 -5.57 -30.17
C ASP A 328 -14.98 -4.66 -30.98
N PRO A 329 -15.51 -3.68 -31.75
CA PRO A 329 -14.74 -2.80 -32.63
C PRO A 329 -13.84 -1.79 -31.88
N GLY A 330 -13.76 -1.85 -30.55
CA GLY A 330 -12.90 -1.02 -29.73
C GLY A 330 -11.99 -1.80 -28.79
N LEU A 331 -11.77 -3.09 -29.06
CA LEU A 331 -10.85 -3.93 -28.30
C LEU A 331 -9.42 -3.40 -28.42
N VAL A 332 -8.75 -3.21 -27.29
CA VAL A 332 -7.35 -2.80 -27.21
C VAL A 332 -6.60 -3.82 -26.37
N LEU A 333 -5.42 -4.22 -26.83
CA LEU A 333 -4.61 -5.28 -26.24
C LEU A 333 -3.19 -4.76 -25.98
N SER A 334 -2.64 -5.09 -24.82
CA SER A 334 -1.24 -4.88 -24.48
C SER A 334 -0.63 -6.18 -23.98
N PHE A 335 0.51 -6.58 -24.56
CA PHE A 335 1.02 -7.94 -24.43
C PHE A 335 2.36 -7.97 -23.71
N VAL A 336 2.47 -8.87 -22.74
CA VAL A 336 3.76 -9.30 -22.20
C VAL A 336 4.11 -10.66 -22.80
N LYS A 337 5.34 -10.80 -23.32
CA LYS A 337 5.83 -12.09 -23.79
C LYS A 337 6.29 -12.91 -22.58
N ASN A 338 5.66 -14.06 -22.38
CA ASN A 338 6.01 -15.16 -21.49
C ASN A 338 6.79 -14.81 -20.20
N ILE A 339 6.11 -14.89 -19.06
CA ILE A 339 6.74 -14.88 -17.74
C ILE A 339 6.85 -16.31 -17.19
N THR A 340 7.76 -16.51 -16.24
CA THR A 340 7.67 -17.63 -15.29
C THR A 340 7.08 -17.06 -14.00
N PHE A 341 5.88 -17.51 -13.63
CA PHE A 341 5.11 -16.90 -12.54
C PHE A 341 5.62 -17.32 -11.15
N SER A 342 6.81 -16.84 -10.79
CA SER A 342 7.58 -17.28 -9.63
C SER A 342 7.75 -16.24 -8.53
N ARG A 343 7.07 -15.09 -8.66
CA ARG A 343 7.09 -13.94 -7.74
C ARG A 343 5.94 -13.01 -8.10
N ASP A 344 5.75 -11.97 -7.30
CA ASP A 344 4.97 -10.81 -7.72
C ASP A 344 5.59 -10.16 -8.96
N PHE A 345 4.74 -9.83 -9.94
CA PHE A 345 5.13 -9.07 -11.13
C PHE A 345 4.49 -7.70 -11.11
N TYR A 346 5.22 -6.69 -11.58
CA TYR A 346 4.74 -5.31 -11.67
C TYR A 346 4.89 -4.83 -13.11
N PHE A 347 3.82 -4.29 -13.66
CA PHE A 347 3.80 -3.77 -15.01
C PHE A 347 3.30 -2.33 -15.02
N SER A 348 3.83 -1.51 -15.92
CA SER A 348 3.23 -0.23 -16.28
C SER A 348 2.63 -0.36 -17.68
N ILE A 349 1.39 0.08 -17.83
CA ILE A 349 0.69 0.10 -19.12
C ILE A 349 0.35 1.54 -19.45
N THR A 350 0.79 1.99 -20.62
CA THR A 350 0.42 3.28 -21.21
C THR A 350 -0.32 3.02 -22.53
N PRO A 351 -0.85 4.06 -23.21
CA PRO A 351 -1.47 3.88 -24.52
C PRO A 351 -0.53 3.25 -25.56
N ASP A 352 0.78 3.40 -25.38
CA ASP A 352 1.80 3.03 -26.38
C ASP A 352 2.59 1.76 -26.03
N LYS A 353 2.65 1.35 -24.75
CA LYS A 353 3.49 0.23 -24.31
C LYS A 353 2.98 -0.47 -23.04
N CYS A 354 3.43 -1.70 -22.85
CA CYS A 354 3.41 -2.42 -21.58
C CYS A 354 4.81 -2.94 -21.28
N GLU A 355 5.30 -2.68 -20.08
CA GLU A 355 6.64 -3.08 -19.64
C GLU A 355 6.64 -3.55 -18.19
N GLU A 356 7.49 -4.53 -17.88
CA GLU A 356 7.78 -4.90 -16.49
C GLU A 356 8.59 -3.79 -15.84
N ILE A 357 8.22 -3.43 -14.62
CA ILE A 357 8.84 -2.35 -13.85
C ILE A 357 9.29 -2.87 -12.48
N ASP A 358 10.28 -2.20 -11.90
CA ASP A 358 10.65 -2.42 -10.50
C ASP A 358 9.94 -1.35 -9.64
N PRO A 359 8.96 -1.74 -8.79
CA PRO A 359 8.22 -0.79 -7.97
C PRO A 359 9.12 0.01 -7.03
N ALA A 360 10.32 -0.47 -6.67
CA ALA A 360 11.25 0.28 -5.83
C ALA A 360 11.83 1.54 -6.52
N THR A 361 11.85 1.53 -7.85
CA THR A 361 12.40 2.63 -8.67
C THR A 361 11.35 3.33 -9.53
N HIS A 362 10.14 2.79 -9.57
CA HIS A 362 8.99 3.35 -10.26
C HIS A 362 8.11 4.16 -9.30
N GLY A 363 7.50 5.23 -9.81
CA GLY A 363 6.57 6.06 -9.06
C GLY A 363 7.03 7.48 -8.79
N THR A 364 6.31 8.16 -7.90
CA THR A 364 6.56 9.56 -7.59
C THR A 364 7.83 9.68 -6.76
N SER A 365 8.68 10.66 -7.08
CA SER A 365 9.85 11.01 -6.30
C SER A 365 9.84 12.49 -5.96
N TYR A 366 10.50 12.83 -4.85
CA TYR A 366 10.58 14.19 -4.33
C TYR A 366 12.03 14.60 -4.12
N SER A 367 12.25 15.90 -3.94
CA SER A 367 13.56 16.48 -3.68
C SER A 367 13.57 17.33 -2.42
N LEU A 368 14.71 17.33 -1.73
CA LEU A 368 15.00 18.27 -0.66
C LEU A 368 15.91 19.37 -1.21
N TYR A 369 15.46 20.61 -1.14
CA TYR A 369 16.21 21.81 -1.54
C TYR A 369 16.74 22.49 -0.28
N VAL A 370 18.07 22.54 -0.13
CA VAL A 370 18.70 22.96 1.13
C VAL A 370 19.47 24.25 0.95
N GLU A 371 18.99 25.32 1.59
CA GLU A 371 19.75 26.56 1.82
C GLU A 371 20.78 26.32 2.93
N ASP A 372 22.03 26.11 2.53
CA ASP A 372 23.12 25.74 3.45
C ASP A 372 23.89 26.96 3.99
N ASN A 373 23.61 27.32 5.24
CA ASN A 373 24.28 28.38 5.98
C ASN A 373 25.21 27.83 7.09
N THR A 374 25.69 26.59 6.97
CA THR A 374 26.56 25.97 7.99
C THR A 374 28.04 26.36 7.87
N GLY A 375 28.46 26.84 6.70
CA GLY A 375 29.87 27.09 6.38
C GLY A 375 30.68 25.82 6.10
N TRP A 376 30.05 24.65 5.98
CA TRP A 376 30.75 23.40 5.68
C TRP A 376 31.23 23.33 4.23
N GLY A 377 32.44 22.79 4.03
CA GLY A 377 33.03 22.62 2.70
C GLY A 377 32.38 21.51 1.87
N ALA A 378 31.70 20.56 2.52
CA ALA A 378 30.91 19.50 1.90
C ALA A 378 29.66 19.24 2.73
N LEU A 379 28.59 18.79 2.08
CA LEU A 379 27.32 18.46 2.72
C LEU A 379 26.89 17.06 2.26
N ALA A 380 26.49 16.23 3.21
CA ALA A 380 25.84 14.95 2.98
C ALA A 380 24.58 14.86 3.84
N LEU A 381 23.67 13.97 3.44
CA LEU A 381 22.41 13.74 4.11
C LEU A 381 22.26 12.25 4.42
N TYR A 382 22.20 11.93 5.70
CA TYR A 382 21.81 10.62 6.20
C TYR A 382 20.36 10.65 6.64
N SER A 383 19.67 9.51 6.57
CA SER A 383 18.37 9.34 7.23
C SER A 383 18.26 7.99 7.90
N TYR A 384 17.36 7.90 8.87
CA TYR A 384 16.87 6.65 9.44
C TYR A 384 15.39 6.78 9.79
N GLY A 385 14.74 5.68 10.14
CA GLY A 385 13.29 5.59 10.30
C GLY A 385 12.75 4.58 9.31
N ASP A 386 11.75 4.96 8.53
CA ASP A 386 11.18 4.08 7.50
C ASP A 386 12.13 3.81 6.33
N VAL A 387 13.07 4.73 6.08
CA VAL A 387 14.07 4.63 5.00
C VAL A 387 15.43 5.11 5.49
N GLU A 388 16.46 4.32 5.18
CA GLU A 388 17.87 4.70 5.31
C GLU A 388 18.43 5.19 3.97
N LEU A 389 18.80 6.47 3.90
CA LEU A 389 19.40 7.06 2.71
C LEU A 389 20.90 6.76 2.63
N GLY A 390 21.33 6.19 1.50
CA GLY A 390 22.75 6.00 1.17
C GLY A 390 23.39 4.70 1.68
N GLY A 391 22.60 3.78 2.26
CA GLY A 391 23.07 2.46 2.72
C GLY A 391 24.05 2.51 3.90
N GLY A 392 24.09 3.64 4.60
CA GLY A 392 24.93 3.88 5.76
C GLY A 392 25.49 5.30 5.82
N TRP A 393 26.13 5.63 6.94
CA TRP A 393 26.78 6.92 7.13
C TRP A 393 27.91 7.16 6.10
N PRO A 394 28.06 8.36 5.50
CA PRO A 394 27.41 9.64 5.81
C PRO A 394 26.10 9.91 5.04
N GLY A 395 25.56 8.89 4.37
CA GLY A 395 24.36 8.97 3.55
C GLY A 395 24.62 9.50 2.14
N ILE A 396 23.57 10.02 1.51
CA ILE A 396 23.59 10.50 0.14
C ILE A 396 24.29 11.85 0.01
N GLN A 397 24.83 12.11 -1.18
CA GLN A 397 25.55 13.35 -1.52
C GLN A 397 24.61 14.33 -2.22
N VAL A 398 24.99 15.61 -2.21
CA VAL A 398 24.30 16.65 -2.99
C VAL A 398 24.25 16.22 -4.46
N SER A 399 23.05 16.13 -5.01
CA SER A 399 22.81 15.68 -6.38
C SER A 399 23.10 16.79 -7.39
N GLU A 400 22.65 18.01 -7.08
CA GLU A 400 22.87 19.20 -7.90
C GLU A 400 22.79 20.47 -7.04
N THR A 401 23.04 21.62 -7.65
CA THR A 401 22.81 22.93 -7.04
C THR A 401 21.93 23.76 -7.96
N LYS A 402 20.88 24.38 -7.40
CA LYS A 402 19.93 25.23 -8.12
C LYS A 402 19.88 26.62 -7.52
N GLU A 403 19.84 27.64 -8.37
CA GLU A 403 19.59 29.03 -7.96
C GLU A 403 18.10 29.35 -8.11
N ILE A 404 17.43 29.69 -7.01
CA ILE A 404 16.01 30.04 -6.98
C ILE A 404 15.86 31.36 -6.23
N ASN A 405 15.31 32.37 -6.91
CA ASN A 405 15.09 33.72 -6.34
C ASN A 405 16.35 34.33 -5.68
N GLY A 406 17.53 34.11 -6.30
CA GLY A 406 18.82 34.60 -5.79
C GLY A 406 19.36 33.84 -4.57
N THR A 407 18.72 32.73 -4.18
CA THR A 407 19.20 31.82 -3.14
C THR A 407 19.70 30.53 -3.77
N THR A 408 20.89 30.09 -3.39
CA THR A 408 21.49 28.84 -3.86
C THR A 408 21.06 27.68 -2.97
N TYR A 409 20.41 26.69 -3.56
CA TYR A 409 19.97 25.46 -2.90
C TYR A 409 20.82 24.28 -3.33
N LYS A 410 21.29 23.49 -2.36
CA LYS A 410 21.86 22.15 -2.58
C LYS A 410 20.70 21.15 -2.61
N CYS A 411 20.56 20.41 -3.71
CA CYS A 411 19.44 19.51 -3.92
C CYS A 411 19.82 18.06 -3.60
N PHE A 412 18.94 17.35 -2.93
CA PHE A 412 19.00 15.91 -2.75
C PHE A 412 17.79 15.28 -3.44
N HIS A 413 18.02 14.57 -4.55
CA HIS A 413 16.96 13.81 -5.22
C HIS A 413 16.75 12.49 -4.51
N LEU A 414 15.51 12.23 -4.12
CA LEU A 414 15.12 11.00 -3.45
C LEU A 414 14.58 10.00 -4.47
N THR A 415 14.65 8.72 -4.14
CA THR A 415 14.05 7.67 -4.97
C THR A 415 12.56 7.52 -4.64
N PRO A 416 11.74 6.93 -5.53
CA PRO A 416 10.33 6.67 -5.23
C PRO A 416 10.11 5.83 -3.97
N ALA A 417 11.05 4.96 -3.60
CA ALA A 417 11.02 4.22 -2.34
C ALA A 417 10.93 5.10 -1.07
N CYS A 418 11.27 6.39 -1.19
CA CYS A 418 11.19 7.35 -0.09
C CYS A 418 9.80 7.97 0.07
N THR A 419 8.90 7.82 -0.91
CA THR A 419 7.60 8.50 -0.93
C THR A 419 6.67 8.02 0.18
N ASN A 420 6.04 8.97 0.86
CA ASN A 420 5.16 8.79 2.03
C ASN A 420 5.85 8.14 3.24
N LYS A 421 7.18 8.14 3.30
CA LYS A 421 7.96 7.58 4.41
C LYS A 421 8.27 8.64 5.45
N ASN A 422 8.16 8.28 6.74
CA ASN A 422 8.57 9.13 7.83
C ASN A 422 10.06 8.88 8.14
N VAL A 423 10.86 9.95 8.10
CA VAL A 423 12.31 9.86 8.26
C VAL A 423 12.83 10.91 9.23
N ASN A 424 13.91 10.56 9.92
CA ASN A 424 14.76 11.49 10.65
C ASN A 424 15.98 11.81 9.80
N LEU A 425 16.08 13.07 9.36
CA LEU A 425 17.17 13.58 8.54
C LEU A 425 18.34 14.05 9.40
N ILE A 426 19.55 13.69 9.03
CA ILE A 426 20.79 14.19 9.63
C ILE A 426 21.68 14.79 8.53
N PHE A 427 21.75 16.12 8.50
CA PHE A 427 22.73 16.84 7.70
C PHE A 427 24.11 16.76 8.37
N ASN A 428 25.13 16.38 7.59
CA ASN A 428 26.49 16.25 8.09
C ASN A 428 27.52 16.78 7.10
N ASN A 429 28.72 17.07 7.59
CA ASN A 429 29.82 17.62 6.78
C ASN A 429 30.62 16.55 6.02
N ASN A 430 29.95 15.48 5.59
CA ASN A 430 30.48 14.38 4.78
C ASN A 430 31.76 13.75 5.37
N ASN A 431 31.66 13.16 6.56
CA ASN A 431 32.78 12.61 7.34
C ASN A 431 33.82 13.63 7.86
N GLY A 432 33.52 14.93 7.81
CA GLY A 432 34.35 15.96 8.44
C GLY A 432 34.18 16.09 9.96
N GLY A 433 33.46 15.17 10.62
CA GLY A 433 33.29 15.11 12.08
C GLY A 433 32.21 16.02 12.69
N SER A 434 31.39 16.69 11.87
CA SER A 434 30.30 17.56 12.34
C SER A 434 28.96 17.15 11.72
N GLN A 435 27.88 17.27 12.50
CA GLN A 435 26.51 17.03 12.07
C GLN A 435 25.53 17.96 12.80
N LEU A 436 24.36 18.17 12.20
CA LEU A 436 23.24 18.83 12.85
C LEU A 436 22.44 17.81 13.68
N LYS A 437 21.53 18.34 14.51
CA LYS A 437 20.49 17.53 15.14
C LYS A 437 19.50 17.01 14.10
N ASP A 438 18.89 15.89 14.45
CA ASP A 438 17.88 15.19 13.68
C ASP A 438 16.68 16.11 13.37
N TYR A 439 16.18 16.01 12.14
CA TYR A 439 14.99 16.72 11.67
C TYR A 439 13.98 15.72 11.11
N ASN A 440 12.83 15.58 11.76
CA ASN A 440 11.79 14.64 11.33
C ASN A 440 10.88 15.25 10.26
N LEU A 441 10.57 14.50 9.21
CA LEU A 441 9.53 14.85 8.24
C LEU A 441 8.96 13.60 7.55
N THR A 442 7.79 13.74 6.93
CA THR A 442 7.24 12.76 5.98
C THR A 442 7.53 13.22 4.56
N ILE A 443 8.07 12.35 3.72
CA ILE A 443 8.47 12.69 2.35
C ILE A 443 7.26 12.55 1.42
N ASP A 444 6.39 13.56 1.42
CA ASP A 444 5.12 13.61 0.66
C ASP A 444 5.08 14.72 -0.41
N ARG A 445 6.14 15.52 -0.51
CA ARG A 445 6.32 16.60 -1.49
C ARG A 445 7.79 17.02 -1.55
N ASP A 446 8.08 17.96 -2.44
CA ASP A 446 9.32 18.72 -2.37
C ASP A 446 9.38 19.57 -1.09
N TYR A 447 10.52 19.52 -0.41
CA TYR A 447 10.77 20.30 0.80
C TYR A 447 11.88 21.31 0.56
N TYR A 448 11.70 22.50 1.12
CA TYR A 448 12.71 23.53 1.12
C TYR A 448 13.15 23.78 2.55
N LEU A 449 14.42 23.52 2.82
CA LEU A 449 14.99 23.51 4.16
C LEU A 449 16.09 24.56 4.26
N ARG A 450 16.19 25.22 5.40
CA ARG A 450 17.32 26.08 5.76
C ARG A 450 18.08 25.42 6.89
N ILE A 451 19.38 25.24 6.68
CA ILE A 451 20.29 24.68 7.68
C ILE A 451 21.33 25.70 8.12
N SER A 452 21.71 25.66 9.38
CA SER A 452 22.76 26.48 9.99
C SER A 452 23.31 25.78 11.22
N GLU A 453 24.27 26.38 11.93
CA GLU A 453 24.73 25.88 13.23
C GLU A 453 23.59 25.72 14.25
N ALA A 454 22.48 26.47 14.11
CA ALA A 454 21.32 26.36 14.98
C ALA A 454 20.47 25.10 14.72
N GLY A 455 20.65 24.42 13.58
CA GLY A 455 19.88 23.25 13.16
C GLY A 455 19.20 23.42 11.80
N CYS A 456 18.21 22.57 11.54
CA CYS A 456 17.41 22.53 10.31
C CYS A 456 16.00 23.05 10.57
N ASN A 457 15.48 23.88 9.66
CA ASN A 457 14.10 24.35 9.68
C ASN A 457 13.54 24.33 8.25
N GLU A 458 12.25 24.01 8.10
CA GLU A 458 11.56 24.20 6.83
C GLU A 458 11.30 25.69 6.54
N ILE A 459 11.57 26.09 5.30
CA ILE A 459 11.19 27.39 4.75
C ILE A 459 9.71 27.30 4.40
N LYS A 460 8.88 28.06 5.13
CA LYS A 460 7.41 28.09 4.98
C LYS A 460 6.89 29.43 4.49
N ASP A 461 7.77 30.41 4.36
CA ASP A 461 7.47 31.76 3.96
C ASP A 461 7.72 31.98 2.46
N CYS A 462 6.79 32.66 1.82
CA CYS A 462 7.01 33.27 0.52
C CYS A 462 6.46 34.69 0.53
N THR A 463 7.32 35.68 0.30
CA THR A 463 6.91 37.09 0.25
C THR A 463 7.42 37.74 -1.02
N VAL A 464 6.51 38.37 -1.77
CA VAL A 464 6.87 39.22 -2.91
C VAL A 464 6.92 40.67 -2.44
N TYR A 465 8.10 41.27 -2.47
CA TYR A 465 8.35 42.67 -2.18
C TYR A 465 8.44 43.49 -3.46
N VAL A 466 7.75 44.62 -3.50
CA VAL A 466 7.63 45.48 -4.67
C VAL A 466 7.97 46.92 -4.31
N GLN A 467 9.04 47.42 -4.91
CA GLN A 467 9.34 48.85 -4.98
C GLN A 467 8.45 49.46 -6.06
N ASP A 468 7.33 50.03 -5.63
CA ASP A 468 6.30 50.54 -6.53
C ASP A 468 6.59 51.97 -6.99
N ASN A 469 7.11 52.10 -8.22
CA ASN A 469 7.30 53.37 -8.91
C ASN A 469 6.30 53.55 -10.07
N SER A 470 5.17 52.84 -10.04
CA SER A 470 4.19 52.85 -11.14
C SER A 470 3.38 54.15 -11.23
N GLY A 471 3.18 54.83 -10.10
CA GLY A 471 2.24 55.93 -9.99
C GLY A 471 0.77 55.50 -9.95
N TRP A 472 0.47 54.20 -9.78
CA TRP A 472 -0.88 53.70 -9.60
C TRP A 472 -1.44 54.04 -8.21
N ASP A 473 -2.73 54.36 -8.17
CA ASP A 473 -3.44 54.63 -6.91
C ASP A 473 -3.54 53.38 -6.02
N ALA A 474 -3.64 52.19 -6.64
CA ALA A 474 -3.68 50.90 -5.96
C ALA A 474 -2.90 49.86 -6.77
N LEU A 475 -2.09 49.04 -6.07
CA LEU A 475 -1.34 47.94 -6.65
C LEU A 475 -2.02 46.62 -6.28
N ALA A 476 -2.17 45.73 -7.26
CA ALA A 476 -2.61 44.35 -7.06
C ALA A 476 -1.66 43.37 -7.80
N LEU A 477 -1.65 42.13 -7.34
CA LEU A 477 -0.85 41.04 -7.90
C LEU A 477 -1.79 39.89 -8.28
N TYR A 478 -1.88 39.62 -9.57
CA TYR A 478 -2.56 38.43 -10.09
C TYR A 478 -1.51 37.37 -10.43
N GLY A 479 -1.85 36.09 -10.23
CA GLY A 479 -0.99 35.01 -10.68
C GLY A 479 -1.78 33.77 -11.09
N TRP A 480 -1.22 33.02 -12.03
CA TRP A 480 -1.79 31.78 -12.58
C TRP A 480 -0.70 30.77 -12.91
N GLY A 481 -1.06 29.49 -12.99
CA GLY A 481 -0.13 28.37 -13.15
C GLY A 481 -0.53 27.25 -12.22
N GLU A 482 0.39 26.79 -11.38
CA GLU A 482 0.13 25.78 -10.34
C GLU A 482 -0.73 26.32 -9.16
N ALA A 483 -0.90 27.64 -9.09
CA ALA A 483 -1.86 28.32 -8.23
C ALA A 483 -2.45 29.53 -8.94
N GLU A 484 -3.72 29.80 -8.61
CA GLU A 484 -4.37 31.09 -8.88
C GLU A 484 -4.28 31.97 -7.63
N LEU A 485 -3.76 33.18 -7.78
CA LEU A 485 -3.57 34.11 -6.66
C LEU A 485 -4.76 35.08 -6.56
N GLY A 486 -5.49 35.02 -5.45
CA GLY A 486 -6.56 35.98 -5.14
C GLY A 486 -7.93 35.69 -5.75
N GLY A 487 -8.17 34.46 -6.25
CA GLY A 487 -9.51 33.98 -6.67
C GLY A 487 -10.09 34.64 -7.92
N GLY A 488 -9.24 35.24 -8.75
CA GLY A 488 -9.60 35.88 -10.02
C GLY A 488 -8.99 37.27 -10.17
N TRP A 489 -9.13 37.85 -11.36
CA TRP A 489 -8.69 39.22 -11.63
C TRP A 489 -9.43 40.23 -10.73
N PRO A 490 -8.76 41.24 -10.11
CA PRO A 490 -7.38 41.70 -10.32
C PRO A 490 -6.32 41.01 -9.45
N GLY A 491 -6.69 39.95 -8.75
CA GLY A 491 -5.80 39.20 -7.86
C GLY A 491 -5.71 39.78 -6.46
N MET A 492 -4.61 39.42 -5.78
CA MET A 492 -4.35 39.76 -4.39
C MET A 492 -4.06 41.25 -4.20
N GLN A 493 -4.52 41.78 -3.07
CA GLN A 493 -4.21 43.13 -2.62
C GLN A 493 -2.91 43.13 -1.83
N VAL A 494 -2.24 44.28 -1.79
CA VAL A 494 -1.03 44.48 -0.98
C VAL A 494 -1.32 44.15 0.49
N THR A 495 -0.55 43.22 1.05
CA THR A 495 -0.66 42.82 2.47
C THR A 495 -0.19 43.93 3.40
N GLY A 496 0.87 44.64 3.02
CA GLY A 496 1.36 45.80 3.76
C GLY A 496 2.60 46.42 3.15
N THR A 497 3.32 47.20 3.96
CA THR A 497 4.61 47.79 3.59
C THR A 497 5.70 47.40 4.57
N LYS A 498 6.94 47.24 4.09
CA LYS A 498 8.12 46.92 4.90
C LYS A 498 9.31 47.73 4.42
N GLU A 499 10.10 48.26 5.35
CA GLU A 499 11.37 48.89 5.04
C GLU A 499 12.49 47.85 5.09
N VAL A 500 13.27 47.74 4.01
CA VAL A 500 14.43 46.85 3.90
C VAL A 500 15.60 47.67 3.35
N ASN A 501 16.71 47.72 4.10
CA ASN A 501 17.91 48.49 3.75
C ASN A 501 17.63 49.95 3.31
N GLY A 502 16.64 50.61 3.93
CA GLY A 502 16.27 52.00 3.64
C GLY A 502 15.34 52.20 2.43
N VAL A 503 14.88 51.11 1.79
CA VAL A 503 13.87 51.15 0.72
C VAL A 503 12.53 50.64 1.28
N THR A 504 11.45 51.38 1.04
CA THR A 504 10.10 50.95 1.39
C THR A 504 9.51 50.09 0.26
N TYR A 505 9.19 48.84 0.58
CA TYR A 505 8.52 47.91 -0.31
C TYR A 505 7.06 47.74 0.10
N LYS A 506 6.16 47.68 -0.88
CA LYS A 506 4.85 47.01 -0.71
C LYS A 506 5.09 45.51 -0.74
N TYR A 507 4.33 44.71 0.01
CA TYR A 507 4.52 43.25 -0.02
C TYR A 507 3.22 42.47 -0.13
N PHE A 508 3.34 41.27 -0.68
CA PHE A 508 2.31 40.25 -0.77
C PHE A 508 2.81 38.99 -0.06
N ASP A 509 2.04 38.50 0.92
CA ASP A 509 2.29 37.22 1.57
C ASP A 509 1.68 36.09 0.73
N LEU A 510 2.53 35.19 0.23
CA LEU A 510 2.20 34.08 -0.67
C LEU A 510 2.53 32.73 -0.02
N SER A 511 2.68 32.70 1.30
CA SER A 511 3.12 31.51 2.04
C SER A 511 2.18 30.31 1.87
N GLU A 512 0.89 30.54 1.57
CA GLU A 512 -0.09 29.48 1.25
C GLU A 512 0.18 28.75 -0.09
N HIS A 513 1.07 29.30 -0.92
CA HIS A 513 1.36 28.78 -2.26
C HIS A 513 2.83 28.39 -2.43
N ILE A 514 3.52 28.11 -1.33
CA ILE A 514 4.95 27.80 -1.34
C ILE A 514 5.30 26.60 -2.23
N GLY A 515 6.42 26.69 -2.94
CA GLY A 515 6.92 25.66 -3.84
C GLY A 515 6.25 25.63 -5.21
N LYS A 516 5.17 26.40 -5.42
CA LYS A 516 4.46 26.45 -6.69
C LYS A 516 5.15 27.34 -7.71
N ASN A 517 5.10 26.96 -8.98
CA ASN A 517 5.49 27.81 -10.09
C ASN A 517 4.28 28.54 -10.69
N VAL A 518 4.36 29.86 -10.72
CA VAL A 518 3.30 30.72 -11.22
C VAL A 518 3.84 31.80 -12.14
N ASN A 519 2.99 32.24 -13.06
CA ASN A 519 3.14 33.50 -13.75
C ASN A 519 2.52 34.61 -12.90
N LEU A 520 3.20 35.74 -12.77
CA LEU A 520 2.77 36.89 -11.98
C LEU A 520 2.54 38.12 -12.87
N ILE A 521 1.46 38.85 -12.64
CA ILE A 521 1.17 40.15 -13.27
C ILE A 521 0.81 41.18 -12.20
N PHE A 522 1.53 42.30 -12.21
CA PHE A 522 1.17 43.49 -11.46
C PHE A 522 0.16 44.33 -12.24
N ASN A 523 -0.86 44.84 -11.54
CA ASN A 523 -1.89 45.68 -12.14
C ASN A 523 -2.39 46.77 -11.18
N ASN A 524 -3.10 47.76 -11.72
CA ASN A 524 -3.63 48.89 -10.96
C ASN A 524 -4.96 48.58 -10.24
N ASN A 525 -5.11 47.36 -9.73
CA ASN A 525 -6.30 46.85 -9.06
C ASN A 525 -7.60 46.98 -9.87
N GLY A 526 -7.56 46.56 -11.13
CA GLY A 526 -8.73 46.61 -12.02
C GLY A 526 -9.06 47.99 -12.59
N GLY A 527 -8.21 49.00 -12.39
CA GLY A 527 -8.30 50.33 -13.02
C GLY A 527 -7.92 50.36 -14.51
N GLY A 528 -7.89 49.20 -15.19
CA GLY A 528 -7.63 49.09 -16.63
C GLY A 528 -6.16 49.17 -17.06
N GLN A 529 -5.20 49.16 -16.14
CA GLN A 529 -3.76 49.11 -16.46
C GLN A 529 -3.09 47.88 -15.82
N GLN A 530 -2.17 47.27 -16.55
CA GLN A 530 -1.34 46.16 -16.12
C GLN A 530 -0.01 46.18 -16.87
N ILE A 531 1.00 45.48 -16.36
CA ILE A 531 2.24 45.26 -17.11
C ILE A 531 2.00 44.12 -18.11
N GLU A 532 2.02 44.41 -19.41
CA GLU A 532 1.61 43.46 -20.48
C GLU A 532 2.66 42.39 -20.83
N ASP A 533 3.80 42.34 -20.15
CA ASP A 533 4.95 41.53 -20.54
C ASP A 533 4.83 40.04 -20.13
N GLY A 534 3.80 39.36 -20.65
CA GLY A 534 3.66 37.90 -20.68
C GLY A 534 3.45 37.18 -19.34
N GLY A 535 3.48 37.90 -18.22
CA GLY A 535 3.54 37.30 -16.89
C GLY A 535 4.95 36.87 -16.52
N LEU A 536 5.36 37.21 -15.30
CA LEU A 536 6.63 36.79 -14.74
C LEU A 536 6.51 35.36 -14.20
N TYR A 537 7.16 34.40 -14.86
CA TYR A 537 7.25 33.04 -14.35
C TYR A 537 8.28 32.94 -13.21
N THR A 538 7.85 32.52 -12.02
CA THR A 538 8.74 32.35 -10.86
C THR A 538 8.24 31.27 -9.91
N ALA A 539 9.17 30.61 -9.22
CA ALA A 539 8.86 29.74 -8.09
C ALA A 539 8.51 30.60 -6.86
N LEU A 540 7.43 30.26 -6.16
CA LEU A 540 6.97 30.91 -4.94
C LEU A 540 7.70 30.34 -3.74
N ILE A 541 8.90 30.86 -3.46
CA ILE A 541 9.67 30.49 -2.27
C ILE A 541 10.56 31.63 -1.79
N GLY A 542 10.54 31.84 -0.48
CA GLY A 542 11.33 32.86 0.19
C GLY A 542 10.94 34.26 -0.24
N ASP A 543 11.87 35.18 -0.04
CA ASP A 543 11.69 36.57 -0.42
C ASP A 543 12.02 36.78 -1.91
N ILE A 544 11.13 37.44 -2.63
CA ILE A 544 11.29 37.80 -4.03
C ILE A 544 11.13 39.32 -4.17
N TYR A 545 12.09 40.00 -4.79
CA TYR A 545 12.11 41.46 -4.86
C TYR A 545 11.90 41.96 -6.29
N PHE A 546 11.07 42.98 -6.46
CA PHE A 546 10.81 43.65 -7.73
C PHE A 546 10.88 45.16 -7.59
N SER A 547 11.27 45.82 -8.66
CA SER A 547 10.96 47.24 -8.93
C SER A 547 9.98 47.30 -10.08
N ILE A 548 8.92 48.10 -9.96
CA ILE A 548 7.93 48.25 -11.04
C ILE A 548 7.75 49.71 -11.45
N THR A 549 7.43 49.90 -12.71
CA THR A 549 6.89 51.15 -13.28
C THR A 549 5.49 50.87 -13.84
N ALA A 550 4.84 51.87 -14.44
CA ALA A 550 3.52 51.69 -15.04
C ALA A 550 3.49 50.66 -16.20
N THR A 551 4.64 50.35 -16.80
CA THR A 551 4.72 49.53 -18.03
C THR A 551 5.75 48.41 -17.96
N SER A 552 6.54 48.30 -16.90
CA SER A 552 7.61 47.30 -16.79
C SER A 552 7.88 46.88 -15.36
N TYR A 553 8.47 45.71 -15.19
CA TYR A 553 9.03 45.24 -13.93
C TYR A 553 10.50 44.86 -14.12
N GLU A 554 11.26 44.88 -13.03
CA GLU A 554 12.62 44.37 -12.92
C GLU A 554 12.71 43.49 -11.67
N LYS A 555 13.17 42.24 -11.82
CA LYS A 555 13.49 41.38 -10.68
C LYS A 555 14.79 41.86 -10.05
N LEU A 556 14.73 42.24 -8.78
CA LEU A 556 15.88 42.72 -8.04
C LEU A 556 16.60 41.54 -7.36
N PRO A 557 17.93 41.63 -7.16
CA PRO A 557 18.62 40.71 -6.27
C PRO A 557 18.10 40.87 -4.84
N LYS A 558 18.26 39.81 -4.04
CA LYS A 558 17.99 39.88 -2.60
C LYS A 558 18.92 40.96 -1.98
N PRO A 559 18.36 41.97 -1.29
CA PRO A 559 19.08 43.16 -0.84
C PRO A 559 20.05 42.93 0.33
#